data_AF-G3DQE1-F1
#
_entry.id   AF-G3DQE1-F1
#
_cell.length_a   1.000
_cell.length_b   1.000
_cell.length_c   1.000
_cell.angle_alpha   90.00
_cell.angle_beta   90.00
_cell.angle_gamma   90.00
#
_symmetry.space_group_name_H-M   'P 1'
#
loop_
_entity.id
_entity.type
_entity.pdbx_description
1 polymer ?
#
loop_
_entity_poly.entity_id
_entity_poly.type
_entity_poly.pdbx_seq_one_letter_code
_entity_poly.pdbx_strand_id
1 'polypeptide(L)'
;GYCFKEEKNPDSSLVPYQGRGPIQLTGRSNYQLAGDAIQEDLVGNPDRVAQDPVISFKTAMWFWTTAQGNKPSCQDVALRRWTPTAADTAAGRVPGYGVITNIING
;
A
#
# COMPACT_ATOMS: atom_id res chain seq x y z
N GLY A 1 3.99 6.70 18.05
CA GLY A 1 4.95 5.60 17.83
C GLY A 1 4.19 4.37 17.42
N TYR A 2 4.65 3.63 16.41
CA TYR A 2 4.03 2.37 16.00
C TYR A 2 4.29 1.37 17.13
N CYS A 3 3.26 1.12 17.94
CA CYS A 3 3.31 0.17 19.03
C CYS A 3 3.17 -1.24 18.42
N PHE A 4 4.25 -2.01 18.44
CA PHE A 4 4.21 -3.43 18.16
C PHE A 4 3.49 -4.11 19.34
N LYS A 5 2.18 -4.36 19.19
CA LYS A 5 1.52 -5.34 20.04
C LYS A 5 1.77 -6.70 19.42
N GLU A 6 2.56 -7.54 20.08
CA GLU A 6 2.60 -8.96 19.77
C GLU A 6 1.18 -9.52 19.91
N GLU A 7 0.67 -10.16 18.86
CA GLU A 7 -0.57 -10.92 18.95
C GLU A 7 -0.32 -12.17 19.81
N LYS A 8 -1.12 -12.28 20.88
CA LYS A 8 -1.17 -13.45 21.75
C LYS A 8 -1.89 -14.59 21.05
N ASN A 9 -1.28 -15.16 20.01
CA ASN A 9 -1.64 -16.45 19.43
C ASN A 9 -0.40 -17.09 18.77
N PRO A 10 0.23 -18.10 19.39
CA PRO A 10 1.48 -18.68 18.89
C PRO A 10 1.30 -19.63 17.69
N ASP A 11 0.06 -19.85 17.23
CA ASP A 11 -0.25 -20.72 16.07
C ASP A 11 -0.60 -19.91 14.81
N SER A 12 0.04 -18.75 14.67
CA SER A 12 -0.04 -17.99 13.45
C SER A 12 0.96 -18.58 12.45
N SER A 13 0.58 -19.71 11.84
CA SER A 13 0.81 -19.82 10.40
C SER A 13 0.00 -18.69 9.73
N LEU A 14 0.48 -17.45 9.91
CA LEU A 14 -0.16 -16.22 9.45
C LEU A 14 -0.46 -16.44 7.98
N VAL A 15 -1.72 -16.23 7.59
CA VAL A 15 -2.09 -16.31 6.17
C VAL A 15 -1.09 -15.44 5.42
N PRO A 16 -0.28 -16.04 4.53
CA PRO A 16 0.83 -15.32 3.93
C PRO A 16 0.26 -14.10 3.21
N TYR A 17 0.95 -12.95 3.34
CA TYR A 17 0.54 -11.68 2.74
C TYR A 17 -0.73 -11.00 3.29
N GLN A 18 -1.12 -11.27 4.54
CA GLN A 18 -2.10 -10.44 5.26
C GLN A 18 -1.66 -8.97 5.42
N GLY A 19 -2.58 -8.08 5.79
CA GLY A 19 -2.33 -6.65 6.02
C GLY A 19 -1.23 -6.38 7.05
N ARG A 20 -0.21 -5.61 6.66
CA ARG A 20 0.88 -5.16 7.55
C ARG A 20 1.25 -3.69 7.29
N GLY A 21 1.77 -3.03 8.33
CA GLY A 21 2.25 -1.65 8.27
C GLY A 21 1.17 -0.58 8.08
N PRO A 22 1.57 0.69 7.86
CA PRO A 22 0.67 1.85 7.85
C PRO A 22 -0.41 1.80 6.77
N ILE A 23 -0.09 1.25 5.59
CA ILE A 23 -1.04 1.13 4.47
C ILE A 23 -1.79 -0.21 4.47
N GLN A 24 -1.56 -1.08 5.47
CA GLN A 24 -2.10 -2.44 5.52
C GLN A 24 -1.82 -3.21 4.21
N LEU A 25 -0.54 -3.24 3.80
CA LEU A 25 -0.10 -3.92 2.58
C LEU A 25 -0.59 -5.37 2.57
N THR A 26 -1.38 -5.74 1.57
CA THR A 26 -2.08 -7.03 1.50
C THR A 26 -1.94 -7.66 0.11
N GLY A 27 -1.80 -8.98 0.05
CA GLY A 27 -1.74 -9.77 -1.17
C GLY A 27 -0.33 -9.95 -1.72
N ARG A 28 -0.01 -11.15 -2.20
CA ARG A 28 1.33 -11.55 -2.64
C ARG A 28 1.94 -10.62 -3.69
N SER A 29 1.14 -10.16 -4.66
CA SER A 29 1.59 -9.25 -5.72
C SER A 29 2.10 -7.92 -5.16
N ASN A 30 1.41 -7.35 -4.17
CA ASN A 30 1.83 -6.11 -3.53
C ASN A 30 3.10 -6.28 -2.71
N TYR A 31 3.26 -7.40 -2.01
CA TYR A 31 4.51 -7.72 -1.31
C TYR A 31 5.68 -7.87 -2.29
N GLN A 32 5.47 -8.54 -3.44
CA GLN A 32 6.48 -8.65 -4.48
C GLN A 32 6.88 -7.29 -5.04
N LEU A 33 5.92 -6.50 -5.53
CA LEU A 33 6.20 -5.21 -6.17
C LEU A 33 6.82 -4.20 -5.19
N ALA A 34 6.34 -4.18 -3.94
CA ALA A 34 6.93 -3.33 -2.91
C ALA A 34 8.35 -3.79 -2.57
N GLY A 35 8.56 -5.09 -2.41
CA GLY A 35 9.86 -5.68 -2.11
C GLY A 35 10.89 -5.38 -3.19
N ASP A 36 10.54 -5.58 -4.45
CA ASP A 36 11.38 -5.27 -5.60
C ASP A 36 11.77 -3.78 -5.62
N ALA A 37 10.79 -2.88 -5.38
CA ALA A 37 11.02 -1.44 -5.41
C ALA A 37 11.92 -0.95 -4.26
N ILE A 38 11.89 -1.61 -3.09
CA ILE A 38 12.67 -1.21 -1.91
C ILE A 38 13.90 -2.10 -1.68
N GLN A 39 14.13 -3.05 -2.59
CA GLN A 39 15.20 -4.05 -2.57
C GLN A 39 15.20 -4.95 -1.32
N GLU A 40 14.02 -5.43 -0.93
CA GLU A 40 13.80 -6.33 0.21
C GLU A 40 13.01 -7.56 -0.20
N ASP A 41 13.42 -8.75 0.27
CA ASP A 41 12.65 -9.99 0.05
C ASP A 41 11.44 -10.07 0.99
N LEU A 42 10.37 -9.38 0.60
CA LEU A 42 9.09 -9.39 1.33
C LEU A 42 8.20 -10.58 0.97
N VAL A 43 8.55 -11.35 -0.07
CA VAL A 43 7.81 -12.56 -0.44
C VAL A 43 8.25 -13.74 0.41
N GLY A 44 9.56 -13.90 0.60
CA GLY A 44 10.14 -14.87 1.54
C GLY A 44 9.98 -14.45 3.00
N ASN A 45 9.95 -13.14 3.30
CA ASN A 45 9.90 -12.62 4.67
C ASN A 45 8.83 -11.52 4.86
N PRO A 46 7.52 -11.83 4.71
CA PRO A 46 6.45 -10.82 4.77
C PRO A 46 6.34 -10.13 6.14
N ASP A 47 6.74 -10.78 7.24
CA ASP A 47 6.66 -10.20 8.58
C ASP A 47 7.60 -9.01 8.80
N ARG A 48 8.61 -8.81 7.94
CA ARG A 48 9.49 -7.64 8.00
C ARG A 48 8.71 -6.33 7.86
N VAL A 49 7.58 -6.33 7.12
CA VAL A 49 6.69 -5.16 7.02
C VAL A 49 6.06 -4.79 8.36
N ALA A 50 5.88 -5.77 9.26
CA ALA A 50 5.31 -5.58 10.60
C ALA A 50 6.34 -5.51 11.72
N GLN A 51 7.62 -5.82 11.47
CA GLN A 51 8.67 -5.88 12.51
C GLN A 51 9.73 -4.79 12.35
N ASP A 52 10.04 -4.39 11.12
CA ASP A 52 11.00 -3.33 10.83
C ASP A 52 10.25 -2.03 10.49
N PRO A 53 10.36 -0.98 11.33
CA PRO A 53 9.63 0.27 11.11
C PRO A 53 10.07 1.00 9.83
N VAL A 54 11.34 0.89 9.41
CA VAL A 54 11.83 1.51 8.18
C VAL A 54 11.20 0.82 6.97
N ILE A 55 11.18 -0.51 6.96
CA ILE A 55 10.53 -1.29 5.89
C ILE A 55 9.02 -1.01 5.88
N SER A 56 8.38 -0.98 7.06
CA SER A 56 6.96 -0.67 7.21
C SER A 56 6.58 0.66 6.56
N PHE A 57 7.39 1.70 6.77
CA PHE A 57 7.16 3.00 6.14
C PHE A 57 7.53 3.05 4.67
N LYS A 58 8.61 2.37 4.26
CA LYS A 58 9.00 2.26 2.86
C LYS A 58 7.89 1.63 2.02
N THR A 59 7.22 0.57 2.50
CA THR A 59 6.09 -0.04 1.78
C THR A 59 4.88 0.88 1.68
N ALA A 60 4.58 1.64 2.75
CA ALA A 60 3.50 2.63 2.71
C ALA A 60 3.79 3.77 1.72
N MET A 61 5.02 4.29 1.71
CA MET A 61 5.44 5.31 0.75
C MET A 61 5.44 4.78 -0.67
N TRP A 62 5.96 3.56 -0.90
CA TRP A 62 5.90 2.91 -2.20
C TRP A 62 4.48 2.85 -2.74
N PHE A 63 3.50 2.39 -1.94
CA PHE A 63 2.10 2.33 -2.38
C PHE A 63 1.59 3.74 -2.72
N TRP A 64 1.91 4.73 -1.89
CA TRP A 64 1.45 6.11 -2.07
C TRP A 64 2.00 6.77 -3.34
N THR A 65 3.23 6.43 -3.74
CA THR A 65 3.93 7.06 -4.87
C THR A 65 3.89 6.24 -6.16
N THR A 66 3.29 5.04 -6.16
CA THR A 66 3.29 4.14 -7.31
C THR A 66 1.90 4.06 -7.94
N ALA A 67 1.78 4.44 -9.21
CA ALA A 67 0.56 4.21 -9.99
C ALA A 67 0.39 2.71 -10.29
N GLN A 68 -0.85 2.20 -10.23
CA GLN A 68 -1.14 0.78 -10.44
C GLN A 68 -2.27 0.61 -11.45
N GLY A 69 -1.95 0.10 -12.64
CA GLY A 69 -2.92 -0.09 -13.72
C GLY A 69 -3.58 1.23 -14.13
N ASN A 70 -4.91 1.30 -14.03
CA ASN A 70 -5.69 2.51 -14.30
C ASN A 70 -5.81 3.46 -13.09
N LYS A 71 -5.27 3.09 -11.93
CA LYS A 71 -5.26 3.95 -10.74
C LYS A 71 -4.00 4.83 -10.76
N PRO A 72 -4.14 6.18 -10.70
CA PRO A 72 -2.98 7.06 -10.55
C PRO A 72 -2.35 6.87 -9.16
N SER A 73 -1.15 7.43 -8.94
CA SER A 73 -0.56 7.45 -7.61
C SER A 73 -1.33 8.42 -6.69
N CYS A 74 -1.39 8.12 -5.38
CA CYS A 74 -1.96 9.04 -4.41
C CYS A 74 -1.19 10.37 -4.38
N GLN A 75 0.14 10.31 -4.56
CA GLN A 75 1.00 11.48 -4.68
C GLN A 75 0.56 12.42 -5.82
N ASP A 76 0.30 11.89 -7.02
CA ASP A 76 -0.08 12.72 -8.16
C ASP A 76 -1.46 13.36 -7.99
N VAL A 77 -2.39 12.65 -7.33
CA VAL A 77 -3.69 13.23 -6.96
C VAL A 77 -3.51 14.35 -5.95
N ALA A 78 -2.73 14.12 -4.88
CA ALA A 78 -2.50 15.10 -3.82
C ALA A 78 -1.78 16.36 -4.33
N LEU A 79 -0.83 16.20 -5.25
CA LEU A 79 -0.06 17.30 -5.85
C LEU A 79 -0.75 17.95 -7.05
N ARG A 80 -2.00 17.56 -7.37
CA ARG A 80 -2.76 18.03 -8.55
C ARG A 80 -2.02 17.82 -9.88
N ARG A 81 -1.24 16.74 -9.98
CA ARG A 81 -0.55 16.31 -11.20
C ARG A 81 -1.37 15.31 -12.02
N TRP A 82 -2.31 14.62 -11.39
CA TRP A 82 -3.27 13.77 -12.07
C TRP A 82 -4.42 14.59 -12.67
N THR A 83 -4.68 14.39 -13.96
CA THR A 83 -5.84 14.94 -14.67
C THR A 83 -6.82 13.79 -14.95
N PRO A 84 -8.08 13.86 -14.48
CA PRO A 84 -9.07 12.82 -14.73
C PRO A 84 -9.33 12.62 -16.22
N THR A 85 -9.44 11.36 -16.64
CA THR A 85 -9.93 11.04 -17.99
C THR A 85 -11.44 11.29 -18.09
N ALA A 86 -12.00 11.20 -19.29
CA ALA A 86 -13.44 11.23 -19.50
C ALA A 86 -14.15 10.10 -18.71
N ALA A 87 -13.54 8.90 -18.65
CA ALA A 87 -14.07 7.78 -17.88
C ALA A 87 -14.01 8.01 -16.37
N ASP A 88 -12.97 8.68 -15.87
CA ASP A 88 -12.87 9.09 -14.47
C ASP A 88 -13.95 10.09 -14.09
N THR A 89 -14.12 11.12 -14.94
CA THR A 89 -15.13 12.15 -14.75
C THR A 89 -16.54 11.55 -14.77
N ALA A 90 -16.84 10.67 -15.72
CA ALA A 90 -18.12 9.97 -15.82
C ALA A 90 -18.40 9.08 -14.59
N ALA A 91 -17.35 8.54 -13.96
CA ALA A 91 -17.46 7.74 -12.74
C ALA A 91 -17.37 8.59 -11.45
N GLY A 92 -17.40 9.92 -11.53
CA GLY A 92 -17.33 10.81 -10.38
C GLY A 92 -15.96 10.88 -9.69
N ARG A 93 -14.91 10.34 -10.31
CA ARG A 93 -13.53 10.41 -9.81
C ARG A 93 -12.94 11.79 -10.15
N VAL A 94 -13.00 12.70 -9.18
CA VAL A 94 -12.45 14.06 -9.28
C VAL A 94 -11.25 14.26 -8.35
N PRO A 95 -10.31 15.18 -8.65
CA PRO A 95 -9.12 15.38 -7.83
C PRO A 95 -9.46 15.76 -6.39
N GLY A 96 -8.91 15.01 -5.43
CA GLY A 96 -9.12 15.26 -4.01
C GLY A 96 -8.96 14.01 -3.17
N TYR A 97 -9.17 14.16 -1.86
CA TYR A 97 -8.99 13.06 -0.91
C TYR A 97 -9.94 11.88 -1.17
N GLY A 98 -11.13 12.12 -1.74
CA GLY A 98 -12.07 11.05 -2.11
C GLY A 98 -11.49 10.07 -3.14
N VAL A 99 -10.79 10.56 -4.17
CA VAL A 99 -10.10 9.68 -5.13
C VAL A 99 -8.93 8.95 -4.49
N ILE A 100 -8.21 9.57 -3.55
CA ILE A 100 -7.14 8.88 -2.78
C ILE A 100 -7.72 7.70 -2.00
N THR A 101 -8.85 7.88 -1.31
CA THR A 101 -9.55 6.78 -0.63
C THR A 101 -9.98 5.68 -1.62
N ASN A 102 -10.45 6.06 -2.80
CA ASN A 102 -10.83 5.10 -3.85
C ASN A 102 -9.62 4.31 -4.38
N ILE A 103 -8.47 4.96 -4.56
CA ILE A 103 -7.23 4.28 -4.96
C ILE A 103 -6.86 3.20 -3.94
N ILE A 104 -6.90 3.54 -2.65
CA ILE A 104 -6.51 2.66 -1.54
C ILE A 104 -7.48 1.46 -1.43
N ASN A 105 -8.79 1.70 -1.31
CA ASN A 105 -9.78 0.66 -0.95
C ASN A 105 -11.19 0.87 -1.55
N GLY A 106 -11.34 1.64 -2.64
CA GLY A 106 -12.64 1.85 -3.29
C GLY A 106 -12.89 1.00 -4.53
#